data_AF-A0AAV0YBE7-F1
#
_entry.id   AF-A0AAV0YBE7-F1
#
_cell.length_a   1.000
_cell.length_b   1.000
_cell.length_c   1.000
_cell.angle_alpha   90.00
_cell.angle_beta   90.00
_cell.angle_gamma   90.00
#
_symmetry.space_group_name_H-M   'P 1'
#
loop_
_entity.id
_entity.type
_entity.pdbx_description
1 polymer ?
#
loop_
_entity_poly.entity_id
_entity_poly.type
_entity_poly.pdbx_seq_one_letter_code
_entity_poly.pdbx_strand_id
1 'polypeptide(L)'
;MSLMIPDVQPLEYGNSLVTCDATISHVIKAILSDIPSAKEITECISSKCDKSERNIMYLTYQMGKEGRLDELQSFLDERIETDFINCAQIGCDNMKSVKTIISKMSLFIDVLYWEDENDQCSSEAANISMARLCDISPIIICDTTTYELRGVIAFRQGKSKLRHSIGHHTTYAKRDTKHWELYDDLKTKPVPIKDTTIVPCEFLLYTI
;
A
#
# COMPACT_ATOMS: atom_id res chain seq x y z
N MET A 1 -5.22 -2.68 21.91
CA MET A 1 -5.42 -2.06 20.58
C MET A 1 -5.98 -0.67 20.81
N SER A 2 -5.10 0.35 20.89
CA SER A 2 -5.50 1.74 21.11
C SER A 2 -5.69 2.41 19.76
N LEU A 3 -6.80 2.13 19.09
CA LEU A 3 -7.18 2.86 17.88
C LEU A 3 -7.69 4.24 18.31
N MET A 4 -7.07 5.29 17.77
CA MET A 4 -7.50 6.70 17.88
C MET A 4 -7.25 7.43 19.21
N ILE A 5 -6.01 7.45 19.72
CA ILE A 5 -5.58 8.59 20.54
C ILE A 5 -5.06 9.64 19.54
N PRO A 6 -5.75 10.76 19.36
CA PRO A 6 -5.28 11.78 18.42
C PRO A 6 -3.96 12.36 18.93
N ASP A 7 -3.04 12.60 18.00
CA ASP A 7 -1.82 13.31 18.34
C ASP A 7 -2.17 14.79 18.55
N VAL A 8 -1.73 15.36 19.67
CA VAL A 8 -2.06 16.74 20.04
C VAL A 8 -0.77 17.53 20.11
N GLN A 9 -0.54 18.36 19.10
CA GLN A 9 0.56 19.31 19.08
C GLN A 9 0.11 20.67 19.62
N PRO A 10 0.67 21.16 20.74
CA PRO A 10 0.40 22.52 21.20
C PRO A 10 0.99 23.53 20.20
N LEU A 11 0.21 24.55 19.87
CA LEU A 11 0.59 25.68 19.02
C LEU A 11 0.66 26.97 19.84
N GLU A 12 1.18 28.04 19.24
CA GLU A 12 1.19 29.36 19.86
C GLU A 12 -0.24 29.86 20.18
N TYR A 13 -0.31 30.78 21.15
CA TYR A 13 -1.56 31.42 21.61
C TYR A 13 -2.59 30.48 22.23
N GLY A 14 -2.14 29.37 22.84
CA GLY A 14 -3.03 28.43 23.54
C GLY A 14 -3.89 27.56 22.61
N ASN A 15 -3.52 27.50 21.33
CA ASN A 15 -4.15 26.60 20.37
C ASN A 15 -3.49 25.21 20.43
N SER A 16 -4.17 24.19 19.94
CA SER A 16 -3.59 22.86 19.76
C SER A 16 -4.05 22.28 18.43
N LEU A 17 -3.11 21.77 17.65
CA LEU A 17 -3.37 20.97 16.46
C LEU A 17 -3.66 19.54 16.90
N VAL A 18 -4.85 19.06 16.59
CA VAL A 18 -5.25 17.68 16.84
C VAL A 18 -5.16 16.94 15.50
N THR A 19 -4.16 16.07 15.37
CA THR A 19 -3.95 15.26 14.17
C THR A 19 -4.74 13.97 14.27
N CYS A 20 -5.86 13.93 13.56
CA CYS A 20 -6.70 12.74 13.40
C CYS A 20 -6.44 12.12 12.02
N ASP A 21 -5.26 11.53 11.82
CA ASP A 21 -4.96 10.82 10.57
C ASP A 21 -5.70 9.47 10.57
N ALA A 22 -6.82 9.44 9.85
CA ALA A 22 -7.65 8.26 9.67
C ALA A 22 -7.59 7.74 8.22
N THR A 23 -6.46 7.95 7.53
CA THR A 23 -6.25 7.34 6.21
C THR A 23 -6.22 5.82 6.32
N ILE A 24 -6.62 5.12 5.25
CA ILE A 24 -6.55 3.66 5.24
C ILE A 24 -5.10 3.16 5.43
N SER A 25 -4.11 3.92 4.97
CA SER A 25 -2.70 3.64 5.18
C SER A 25 -2.34 3.59 6.67
N HIS A 26 -2.91 4.51 7.47
CA HIS A 26 -2.74 4.56 8.91
C HIS A 26 -3.45 3.39 9.58
N VAL A 27 -4.67 3.07 9.15
CA VAL A 27 -5.45 1.92 9.64
C VAL A 27 -4.70 0.60 9.40
N ILE A 28 -4.18 0.39 8.19
CA ILE A 28 -3.35 -0.77 7.83
C ILE A 28 -2.14 -0.85 8.76
N LYS A 29 -1.39 0.24 8.94
CA LYS A 29 -0.22 0.27 9.84
C LYS A 29 -0.57 -0.05 11.30
N ALA A 30 -1.71 0.45 11.78
CA ALA A 30 -2.12 0.30 13.17
C ALA A 30 -2.72 -1.08 13.46
N ILE A 31 -3.53 -1.63 12.55
CA ILE A 31 -4.22 -2.91 12.74
C ILE A 31 -3.29 -4.09 12.42
N LEU A 32 -2.41 -3.94 11.43
CA LEU A 32 -1.61 -5.02 10.86
C LEU A 32 -0.13 -4.94 11.26
N SER A 33 0.17 -4.25 12.37
CA SER A 33 1.54 -4.05 12.86
C SER A 33 2.34 -5.35 13.00
N ASP A 34 1.64 -6.43 13.36
CA ASP A 34 2.22 -7.75 13.64
C ASP A 34 2.26 -8.67 12.41
N ILE A 35 1.59 -8.27 11.32
CA ILE A 35 1.51 -9.02 10.07
C ILE A 35 1.87 -8.12 8.87
N PRO A 36 3.15 -7.68 8.79
CA PRO A 36 3.61 -6.86 7.68
C PRO A 36 3.42 -7.56 6.33
N SER A 37 3.27 -6.78 5.27
CA SER A 37 3.27 -7.27 3.89
C SER A 37 4.66 -7.69 3.41
N ALA A 38 5.71 -7.04 3.93
CA ALA A 38 7.09 -7.39 3.62
C ALA A 38 8.04 -6.98 4.75
N LYS A 39 9.25 -7.54 4.71
CA LYS A 39 10.36 -7.17 5.58
C LYS A 39 11.56 -6.83 4.72
N GLU A 40 12.11 -5.64 4.92
CA GLU A 40 13.36 -5.20 4.28
C GLU A 40 14.51 -5.48 5.23
N ILE A 41 15.55 -6.13 4.71
CA ILE A 41 16.76 -6.47 5.43
C ILE A 41 17.92 -5.79 4.73
N THR A 42 18.69 -5.02 5.49
CA THR A 42 19.89 -4.34 5.00
C THR A 42 21.10 -4.84 5.78
N GLU A 43 22.06 -5.39 5.05
CA GLU A 43 23.27 -6.00 5.60
C GLU A 43 24.52 -5.44 4.92
N CYS A 44 25.52 -5.06 5.70
CA CYS A 44 26.83 -4.66 5.15
C CYS A 44 27.79 -5.84 5.17
N ILE A 45 28.68 -5.90 4.18
CA ILE A 45 29.78 -6.87 4.16
C ILE A 45 30.71 -6.68 5.37
N SER A 46 30.84 -5.44 5.86
CA SER A 46 31.63 -5.14 7.06
C SER A 46 30.92 -5.59 8.33
N SER A 47 31.61 -6.37 9.17
CA SER A 47 31.14 -6.77 10.50
C SER A 47 31.04 -5.61 11.51
N LYS A 48 31.52 -4.41 11.15
CA LYS A 48 31.43 -3.21 11.98
C LYS A 48 30.12 -2.43 11.80
N CYS A 49 29.34 -2.78 10.77
CA CYS A 49 28.11 -2.10 10.42
C CYS A 49 26.93 -2.92 10.92
N ASP A 50 25.99 -2.25 11.57
CA ASP A 50 24.80 -2.91 12.08
C ASP A 50 23.91 -3.39 10.95
N LYS A 51 23.41 -4.61 11.11
CA LYS A 51 22.28 -5.12 10.35
C LYS A 51 21.02 -4.38 10.78
N SER A 52 20.24 -3.91 9.82
CA SER A 52 18.95 -3.28 10.09
C SER A 52 17.83 -4.03 9.41
N GLU A 53 16.68 -4.08 10.08
CA GLU A 53 15.47 -4.69 9.56
C GLU A 53 14.32 -3.71 9.70
N ARG A 54 13.47 -3.64 8.66
CA ARG A 54 12.31 -2.76 8.64
C ARG A 54 11.08 -3.53 8.18
N ASN A 55 9.99 -3.41 8.94
CA ASN A 55 8.70 -3.92 8.54
C ASN A 55 8.03 -2.95 7.56
N ILE A 56 7.47 -3.50 6.48
CA ILE A 56 6.74 -2.78 5.44
C ILE A 56 5.29 -3.27 5.47
N MET A 57 4.37 -2.38 5.85
CA MET A 57 2.96 -2.72 6.03
C MET A 57 2.22 -2.88 4.70
N TYR A 58 2.63 -2.12 3.69
CA TYR A 58 2.11 -2.18 2.32
C TYR A 58 3.21 -1.74 1.35
N LEU A 59 3.15 -2.24 0.11
CA LEU A 59 4.01 -1.80 -0.98
C LEU A 59 3.32 -0.69 -1.76
N THR A 60 4.04 0.36 -2.13
CA THR A 60 3.49 1.41 -2.98
C THR A 60 3.87 1.11 -4.44
N TYR A 61 2.84 0.85 -5.26
CA TYR A 61 2.96 0.59 -6.68
C TYR A 61 2.55 1.85 -7.45
N GLN A 62 3.45 2.37 -8.27
CA GLN A 62 3.17 3.46 -9.20
C GLN A 62 2.71 2.87 -10.53
N MET A 63 1.50 3.23 -10.95
CA MET A 63 0.97 2.84 -12.25
C MET A 63 1.71 3.56 -13.38
N GLY A 64 1.91 2.85 -14.48
CA GLY A 64 2.37 3.42 -15.73
C GLY A 64 1.37 4.45 -16.30
N LYS A 65 1.83 5.21 -17.30
CA LYS A 65 1.10 6.35 -17.90
C LYS A 65 -0.27 6.00 -18.46
N GLU A 66 -0.47 4.75 -18.86
CA GLU A 66 -1.75 4.30 -19.42
C GLU A 66 -2.83 4.06 -18.35
N GLY A 67 -2.48 4.18 -17.06
CA GLY A 67 -3.42 3.96 -15.97
C GLY A 67 -3.91 2.51 -15.91
N ARG A 68 -3.05 1.56 -16.29
CA ARG A 68 -3.32 0.11 -16.25
C ARG A 68 -2.48 -0.58 -15.16
N LEU A 69 -2.96 -1.72 -14.68
CA LEU A 69 -2.34 -2.52 -13.60
C LEU A 69 -1.53 -3.71 -14.15
N ASP A 70 -1.23 -3.71 -15.45
CA ASP A 70 -0.50 -4.78 -16.14
C ASP A 70 0.96 -4.89 -15.71
N GLU A 71 1.58 -3.79 -15.29
CA GLU A 71 2.97 -3.77 -14.80
C GLU A 71 3.12 -4.18 -13.32
N LEU A 72 2.02 -4.52 -12.64
CA LEU A 72 2.03 -4.86 -11.22
C LEU A 72 2.93 -6.06 -10.90
N GLN A 73 2.94 -7.07 -11.77
CA GLN A 73 3.79 -8.25 -11.59
C GLN A 73 5.27 -7.89 -11.73
N SER A 74 5.65 -7.14 -12.76
CA SER A 74 7.02 -6.67 -12.97
C SER A 74 7.52 -5.84 -11.79
N PHE A 75 6.68 -4.94 -11.26
CA PHE A 75 6.99 -4.18 -10.05
C PHE A 75 7.33 -5.08 -8.85
N LEU A 76 6.57 -6.16 -8.65
CA LEU A 76 6.82 -7.10 -7.55
C LEU A 76 8.08 -7.93 -7.77
N ASP A 77 8.35 -8.31 -9.01
CA ASP A 77 9.56 -9.03 -9.39
C ASP A 77 10.81 -8.19 -9.13
N GLU A 78 10.80 -6.91 -9.54
CA GLU A 78 11.87 -5.95 -9.23
C GLU A 78 12.02 -5.76 -7.71
N ARG A 79 10.90 -5.72 -6.97
CA ARG A 79 10.92 -5.47 -5.53
C ARG A 79 11.63 -6.54 -4.71
N ILE A 80 11.68 -7.78 -5.19
CA ILE A 80 12.33 -8.90 -4.51
C ILE A 80 13.79 -9.08 -4.91
N GLU A 81 14.27 -8.34 -5.91
CA GLU A 81 15.68 -8.32 -6.29
C GLU A 81 16.54 -7.78 -5.13
N THR A 82 17.80 -8.19 -5.12
CA THR A 82 18.77 -7.72 -4.12
C THR A 82 19.53 -6.54 -4.70
N ASP A 83 19.29 -5.38 -4.13
CA ASP A 83 20.02 -4.16 -4.46
C ASP A 83 21.32 -4.07 -3.67
N PHE A 84 22.29 -3.35 -4.24
CA PHE A 84 23.51 -3.01 -3.53
C PHE A 84 23.76 -1.51 -3.52
N ILE A 85 23.90 -0.95 -2.32
CA ILE A 85 24.10 0.49 -2.10
C ILE A 85 25.37 0.74 -1.30
N ASN A 86 25.92 1.94 -1.40
CA ASN A 86 27.07 2.35 -0.59
C ASN A 86 26.69 2.44 0.90
N CYS A 87 27.58 1.99 1.78
CA CYS A 87 27.36 2.13 3.21
C CYS A 87 27.43 3.60 3.64
N ALA A 88 26.33 4.13 4.19
CA ALA A 88 26.28 5.52 4.70
C ALA A 88 26.98 5.71 6.05
N GLN A 89 27.54 4.66 6.67
CA GLN A 89 28.19 4.75 7.97
C GLN A 89 29.59 5.35 7.83
N ILE A 90 29.89 6.35 8.65
CA ILE A 90 31.19 7.05 8.65
C ILE A 90 32.33 6.04 8.83
N GLY A 91 33.28 6.03 7.90
CA GLY A 91 34.44 5.14 7.93
C GLY A 91 34.17 3.73 7.38
N CYS A 92 33.10 3.52 6.63
CA CYS A 92 32.84 2.27 5.92
C CYS A 92 32.67 2.49 4.41
N ASP A 93 33.64 2.02 3.63
CA ASP A 93 33.62 2.09 2.16
C ASP A 93 33.03 0.84 1.48
N ASN A 94 32.45 -0.07 2.26
CA ASN A 94 31.84 -1.30 1.74
C ASN A 94 30.43 -1.08 1.20
N MET A 95 29.98 -2.01 0.36
CA MET A 95 28.58 -2.09 -0.08
C MET A 95 27.69 -2.74 0.98
N LYS A 96 26.42 -2.32 0.99
CA LYS A 96 25.33 -2.99 1.70
C LYS A 96 24.42 -3.67 0.69
N SER A 97 24.00 -4.89 0.97
CA SER A 97 22.87 -5.51 0.29
C SER A 97 21.57 -5.07 0.95
N VAL A 98 20.56 -4.79 0.12
CA VAL A 98 19.19 -4.53 0.55
C VAL A 98 18.32 -5.60 -0.10
N LYS A 99 17.58 -6.34 0.72
CA LYS A 99 16.68 -7.40 0.26
C LYS A 99 15.30 -7.24 0.85
N THR A 100 14.28 -7.31 0.01
CA THR A 100 12.88 -7.38 0.45
C THR A 100 12.44 -8.85 0.53
N ILE A 101 11.81 -9.24 1.64
CA ILE A 101 11.18 -10.54 1.83
C ILE A 101 9.67 -10.30 1.95
N ILE A 102 8.91 -10.77 0.96
CA ILE A 102 7.44 -10.67 0.97
C ILE A 102 6.84 -11.66 1.99
N SER A 103 5.80 -11.23 2.67
CA SER A 103 5.08 -12.00 3.69
C SER A 103 4.29 -13.15 3.07
N LYS A 104 4.48 -14.35 3.60
CA LYS A 104 3.75 -15.56 3.20
C LYS A 104 2.32 -15.64 3.75
N MET A 105 1.64 -14.51 3.95
CA MET A 105 0.27 -14.48 4.45
C MET A 105 -0.58 -13.49 3.65
N SER A 106 -0.16 -12.23 3.63
CA SER A 106 -0.91 -11.15 3.01
C SER A 106 0.02 -10.10 2.42
N LEU A 107 -0.42 -9.50 1.32
CA LEU A 107 0.25 -8.41 0.63
C LEU A 107 -0.76 -7.29 0.38
N PHE A 108 -0.53 -6.15 0.99
CA PHE A 108 -1.23 -4.90 0.71
C PHE A 108 -0.43 -4.07 -0.27
N ILE A 109 -1.09 -3.58 -1.31
CA ILE A 109 -0.48 -2.75 -2.35
C ILE A 109 -1.24 -1.44 -2.45
N ASP A 110 -0.57 -0.35 -2.12
CA ASP A 110 -1.03 1.03 -2.29
C ASP A 110 -0.83 1.47 -3.73
N VAL A 111 -1.91 1.77 -4.45
CA VAL A 111 -1.88 2.05 -5.89
C VAL A 111 -1.82 3.55 -6.13
N LEU A 112 -0.67 4.07 -6.57
CA LEU A 112 -0.49 5.46 -6.97
C LEU A 112 -0.65 5.61 -8.49
N TYR A 113 -1.31 6.67 -8.92
CA TYR A 113 -1.41 7.04 -10.33
C TYR A 113 -1.07 8.53 -10.51
N TRP A 114 -0.09 8.78 -11.37
CA TRP A 114 0.35 10.11 -11.77
C TRP A 114 0.27 10.20 -13.28
N GLU A 115 -0.48 11.19 -13.77
CA GLU A 115 -0.59 11.45 -15.20
C GLU A 115 0.66 12.19 -15.74
N ASP A 116 1.34 12.96 -14.89
CA ASP A 116 2.48 13.80 -15.25
C ASP A 116 3.83 13.18 -14.84
N GLU A 117 4.85 13.34 -15.68
CA GLU A 117 6.22 12.83 -15.50
C GLU A 117 7.04 13.54 -14.41
N ASN A 118 6.43 14.37 -13.57
CA ASN A 118 7.19 15.15 -12.61
C ASN A 118 7.59 14.28 -11.41
N ASP A 119 8.89 14.04 -11.22
CA ASP A 119 9.44 13.22 -10.13
C ASP A 119 9.24 13.82 -8.72
N GLN A 120 8.63 15.01 -8.62
CA GLN A 120 8.35 15.73 -7.37
C GLN A 120 6.85 15.78 -7.02
N CYS A 121 6.11 14.71 -7.32
CA CYS A 121 4.69 14.64 -7.07
C CYS A 121 4.38 14.10 -5.65
N SER A 122 3.68 14.90 -4.83
CA SER A 122 3.26 14.53 -3.48
C SER A 122 2.19 13.43 -3.52
N SER A 123 2.37 12.27 -2.89
CA SER A 123 1.38 11.18 -2.88
C SER A 123 -0.05 11.61 -2.52
N GLU A 124 -0.21 12.70 -1.78
CA GLU A 124 -1.50 13.32 -1.44
C GLU A 124 -2.26 13.87 -2.65
N ALA A 125 -1.55 14.40 -3.65
CA ALA A 125 -2.11 14.96 -4.87
C ALA A 125 -2.26 13.92 -6.00
N ALA A 126 -1.93 12.65 -5.73
CA ALA A 126 -2.03 11.59 -6.72
C ALA A 126 -3.48 11.39 -7.16
N ASN A 127 -3.67 11.09 -8.44
CA ASN A 127 -4.98 10.76 -8.97
C ASN A 127 -5.46 9.42 -8.39
N ILE A 128 -6.78 9.30 -8.22
CA ILE A 128 -7.39 8.02 -7.84
C ILE A 128 -7.51 7.15 -9.09
N SER A 129 -6.93 5.96 -9.04
CA SER A 129 -6.98 5.01 -10.14
C SER A 129 -8.39 4.45 -10.31
N MET A 130 -8.90 4.47 -11.54
CA MET A 130 -10.19 3.86 -11.87
C MET A 130 -9.92 2.52 -12.58
N ALA A 131 -10.18 1.41 -11.88
CA ALA A 131 -9.92 0.07 -12.41
C ALA A 131 -11.21 -0.76 -12.48
N ARG A 132 -11.38 -1.55 -13.54
CA ARG A 132 -12.38 -2.63 -13.52
C ARG A 132 -11.85 -3.78 -12.69
N LEU A 133 -12.69 -4.38 -11.83
CA LEU A 133 -12.24 -5.48 -10.97
C LEU A 133 -11.70 -6.68 -11.77
N CYS A 134 -12.24 -6.92 -12.98
CA CYS A 134 -11.76 -7.96 -13.90
C CYS A 134 -10.41 -7.66 -14.55
N ASP A 135 -9.97 -6.41 -14.56
CA ASP A 135 -8.69 -6.00 -15.16
C ASP A 135 -7.53 -6.04 -14.14
N ILE A 136 -7.84 -6.22 -12.86
CA ILE A 136 -6.86 -6.41 -11.80
C ILE A 136 -6.39 -7.86 -11.83
N SER A 137 -5.07 -8.09 -11.86
CA SER A 137 -4.55 -9.45 -11.94
C SER A 137 -5.10 -10.30 -10.79
N PRO A 138 -5.85 -11.38 -11.06
CA PRO A 138 -6.44 -12.20 -10.00
C PRO A 138 -5.39 -12.99 -9.23
N ILE A 139 -4.22 -13.21 -9.83
CA ILE A 139 -3.11 -13.97 -9.29
C ILE A 139 -1.83 -13.16 -9.51
N ILE A 140 -0.99 -13.10 -8.49
CA ILE A 140 0.38 -12.61 -8.57
C ILE A 140 1.32 -13.66 -7.97
N ILE A 141 2.56 -13.67 -8.41
CA ILE A 141 3.58 -14.61 -7.94
C ILE A 141 4.73 -13.79 -7.38
N CYS A 142 5.14 -14.05 -6.15
CA CYS A 142 6.34 -13.43 -5.58
C CYS A 142 7.28 -14.56 -5.13
N ASP A 143 8.48 -14.59 -5.72
CA ASP A 143 9.44 -15.68 -5.54
C ASP A 143 8.80 -17.05 -5.88
N THR A 144 8.47 -17.85 -4.88
CA THR A 144 7.85 -19.18 -5.03
C THR A 144 6.40 -19.23 -4.52
N THR A 145 5.85 -18.09 -4.09
CA THR A 145 4.54 -18.01 -3.45
C THR A 145 3.51 -17.39 -4.41
N THR A 146 2.40 -18.09 -4.60
CA THR A 146 1.25 -17.60 -5.36
C THR A 146 0.27 -16.92 -4.43
N TYR A 147 -0.21 -15.74 -4.81
CA TYR A 147 -1.23 -15.01 -4.08
C TYR A 147 -2.46 -14.76 -4.95
N GLU A 148 -3.63 -14.83 -4.35
CA GLU A 148 -4.92 -14.51 -4.96
C GLU A 148 -5.39 -13.13 -4.52
N LEU A 149 -5.92 -12.35 -5.47
CA LEU A 149 -6.60 -11.09 -5.18
C LEU A 149 -7.86 -11.37 -4.36
N ARG A 150 -7.90 -10.91 -3.11
CA ARG A 150 -9.03 -11.05 -2.18
C ARG A 150 -9.89 -9.82 -2.10
N GLY A 151 -9.33 -8.63 -2.32
CA GLY A 151 -10.11 -7.41 -2.21
C GLY A 151 -9.44 -6.17 -2.76
N VAL A 152 -10.26 -5.14 -2.90
CA VAL A 152 -9.90 -3.79 -3.29
C VAL A 152 -10.50 -2.84 -2.26
N ILE A 153 -9.67 -1.97 -1.71
CA ILE A 153 -10.15 -0.83 -0.92
C ILE A 153 -10.24 0.34 -1.88
N ALA A 154 -11.44 0.92 -1.94
CA ALA A 154 -11.77 1.96 -2.87
C ALA A 154 -12.05 3.26 -2.12
N PHE A 155 -11.52 4.36 -2.63
CA PHE A 155 -11.65 5.68 -2.01
C PHE A 155 -12.31 6.68 -2.95
N ARG A 156 -13.40 7.28 -2.48
CA ARG A 156 -14.08 8.38 -3.16
C ARG A 156 -13.70 9.68 -2.49
N GLN A 157 -12.94 10.49 -3.21
CA GLN A 157 -12.52 11.80 -2.75
C GLN A 157 -13.72 12.72 -2.45
N GLY A 158 -13.57 13.52 -1.38
CA GLY A 158 -14.47 14.64 -1.11
C GLY A 158 -14.19 15.85 -2.01
N LYS A 159 -14.65 17.03 -1.57
CA LYS A 159 -14.60 18.27 -2.37
C LYS A 159 -13.17 18.73 -2.71
N SER A 160 -12.20 18.44 -1.85
CA SER A 160 -10.78 18.79 -2.02
C SER A 160 -10.09 18.04 -3.14
N LYS A 161 -10.63 16.90 -3.59
CA LYS A 161 -10.02 16.04 -4.62
C LYS A 161 -8.58 15.57 -4.30
N LEU A 162 -8.17 15.61 -3.03
CA LEU A 162 -6.88 15.08 -2.59
C LEU A 162 -7.05 13.64 -2.08
N ARG A 163 -6.06 12.79 -2.31
CA ARG A 163 -6.06 11.37 -1.92
C ARG A 163 -6.19 11.16 -0.41
N HIS A 164 -5.52 11.98 0.40
CA HIS A 164 -5.56 11.87 1.87
C HIS A 164 -6.58 12.80 2.53
N SER A 165 -7.43 13.46 1.73
CA SER A 165 -8.46 14.32 2.30
C SER A 165 -9.66 13.52 2.83
N ILE A 166 -10.58 14.22 3.49
CA ILE A 166 -11.84 13.61 3.93
C ILE A 166 -12.60 13.12 2.69
N GLY A 167 -12.93 11.83 2.70
CA GLY A 167 -13.68 11.17 1.64
C GLY A 167 -14.38 9.92 2.18
N HIS A 168 -14.73 9.01 1.28
CA HIS A 168 -15.50 7.82 1.60
C HIS A 168 -14.76 6.55 1.17
N HIS A 169 -14.51 5.63 2.11
CA HIS A 169 -13.89 4.35 1.81
C HIS A 169 -14.97 3.27 1.70
N THR A 170 -14.80 2.39 0.72
CA THR A 170 -15.61 1.18 0.55
C THR A 170 -14.71 0.01 0.24
N THR A 171 -15.16 -1.20 0.54
CA THR A 171 -14.37 -2.41 0.29
C THR A 171 -15.10 -3.33 -0.67
N TYR A 172 -14.38 -3.76 -1.69
CA TYR A 172 -14.82 -4.72 -2.68
C TYR A 172 -14.07 -6.02 -2.36
N ALA A 173 -14.78 -7.07 -1.97
CA ALA A 173 -14.16 -8.33 -1.56
C ALA A 173 -14.65 -9.49 -2.44
N LYS A 174 -13.74 -10.42 -2.73
CA LYS A 174 -14.12 -11.71 -3.33
C LYS A 174 -14.63 -12.64 -2.25
N ARG A 175 -15.83 -13.15 -2.44
CA ARG A 175 -16.37 -14.25 -1.63
C ARG A 175 -15.86 -15.60 -2.11
N ASP A 176 -15.70 -15.74 -3.42
CA ASP A 176 -15.10 -16.89 -4.09
C ASP A 176 -14.42 -16.42 -5.40
N THR A 177 -14.03 -17.36 -6.26
CA THR A 177 -13.30 -17.06 -7.50
C THR A 177 -14.09 -16.19 -8.50
N LYS A 178 -15.42 -16.07 -8.37
CA LYS A 178 -16.27 -15.39 -9.36
C LYS A 178 -17.18 -14.31 -8.77
N HIS A 179 -17.43 -14.32 -7.47
CA HIS A 179 -18.40 -13.43 -6.84
C HIS A 179 -17.72 -12.31 -6.06
N TRP A 180 -18.00 -11.09 -6.48
CA TRP A 180 -17.60 -9.87 -5.79
C TRP A 180 -18.74 -9.30 -4.97
N GLU A 181 -18.40 -8.78 -3.80
CA GLU A 181 -19.31 -8.16 -2.84
C GLU A 181 -18.77 -6.79 -2.42
N LEU A 182 -19.64 -5.78 -2.39
CA LEU A 182 -19.36 -4.45 -1.88
C LEU A 182 -19.81 -4.34 -0.42
N TYR A 183 -18.87 -3.90 0.42
CA TYR A 183 -19.05 -3.54 1.82
C TYR A 183 -18.92 -2.02 1.96
N ASP A 184 -19.94 -1.40 2.56
CA ASP A 184 -20.09 0.05 2.62
C ASP A 184 -20.72 0.42 3.98
N ASP A 185 -19.85 0.86 4.89
CA ASP A 185 -20.14 1.18 6.28
C ASP A 185 -20.98 0.12 7.01
N LEU A 186 -22.08 0.57 7.61
CA LEU A 186 -22.97 -0.19 8.47
C LEU A 186 -24.11 -0.87 7.69
N LYS A 187 -24.02 -0.94 6.36
CA LYS A 187 -25.02 -1.66 5.58
C LYS A 187 -25.06 -3.12 6.04
N THR A 188 -26.26 -3.56 6.42
CA THR A 188 -26.48 -4.87 7.06
C THR A 188 -26.13 -6.06 6.19
N LYS A 189 -26.06 -5.90 4.88
CA LYS A 189 -25.74 -6.96 3.92
C LYS A 189 -24.78 -6.43 2.86
N PRO A 190 -23.78 -7.23 2.45
CA PRO A 190 -22.97 -6.90 1.29
C PRO A 190 -23.83 -6.85 0.02
N VAL A 191 -23.41 -6.01 -0.93
CA VAL A 191 -24.08 -5.87 -2.23
C VAL A 191 -23.31 -6.68 -3.28
N PRO A 192 -23.91 -7.71 -3.92
CA PRO A 192 -23.27 -8.41 -5.01
C PRO A 192 -23.03 -7.47 -6.19
N ILE A 193 -21.85 -7.57 -6.79
CA ILE A 193 -21.44 -6.71 -7.91
C ILE A 193 -20.75 -7.55 -8.99
N LYS A 194 -20.73 -7.02 -10.21
CA LYS A 194 -20.07 -7.67 -11.33
C LYS A 194 -18.57 -7.39 -11.29
N ASP A 195 -17.77 -8.32 -11.77
CA ASP A 195 -16.34 -8.14 -12.03
C ASP A 195 -16.02 -7.00 -13.03
N THR A 196 -16.95 -6.71 -13.94
CA THR A 196 -16.87 -5.57 -14.88
C THR A 196 -17.08 -4.20 -14.22
N THR A 197 -17.35 -4.14 -12.92
CA THR A 197 -17.56 -2.89 -12.17
C THR A 197 -16.26 -2.08 -12.11
N ILE A 198 -16.33 -0.80 -12.48
CA ILE A 198 -15.22 0.15 -12.32
C ILE A 198 -15.23 0.71 -10.90
N VAL A 199 -14.09 0.68 -10.23
CA VAL A 199 -13.92 1.11 -8.83
C VAL A 199 -12.77 2.11 -8.71
N PRO A 200 -12.87 3.10 -7.80
CA PRO A 200 -11.80 4.04 -7.50
C PRO A 200 -10.77 3.36 -6.58
N CYS A 201 -9.88 2.57 -7.17
CA CYS A 201 -8.90 1.73 -6.50
C CYS A 201 -7.85 2.57 -5.75
N GLU A 202 -7.71 2.32 -4.45
CA GLU A 202 -6.66 2.91 -3.62
C GLU A 202 -5.69 1.83 -3.13
N PHE A 203 -6.22 0.70 -2.62
CA PHE A 203 -5.41 -0.44 -2.19
C PHE A 203 -5.90 -1.76 -2.78
N LEU A 204 -4.96 -2.66 -3.05
CA LEU A 204 -5.21 -4.06 -3.36
C LEU A 204 -4.81 -4.94 -2.18
N LEU A 205 -5.58 -6.00 -1.94
CA LEU A 205 -5.27 -7.05 -0.96
C LEU A 205 -5.11 -8.39 -1.68
N TYR A 206 -3.93 -8.97 -1.54
CA TYR A 206 -3.61 -10.32 -1.96
C TYR A 206 -3.31 -11.20 -0.75
N THR A 207 -3.74 -12.46 -0.80
CA THR A 207 -3.39 -13.47 0.22
C THR A 207 -3.03 -14.77 -0.47
N ILE A 208 -2.35 -15.68 0.24
CA ILE A 208 -2.24 -17.08 -0.20
C ILE A 208 -3.64 -17.72 -0.26
#